data_AF-A0A920MPF9-F1
#
_entry.id   AF-A0A920MPF9-F1
#
_cell.length_a   1.000
_cell.length_b   1.000
_cell.length_c   1.000
_cell.angle_alpha   90.00
_cell.angle_beta   90.00
_cell.angle_gamma   90.00
#
_symmetry.space_group_name_H-M   'P 1'
#
loop_
_entity.id
_entity.type
_entity.pdbx_description
1 polymer ?
#
loop_
_entity_poly.entity_id
_entity_poly.type
_entity_poly.pdbx_seq_one_letter_code
_entity_poly.pdbx_strand_id
1 'polypeptide(L)'
;METLRVSTKQLTYRDCEPFFEGPVRVSLTKEASTNIERSHNRLLSILEKKETIYGVNTGFGNLSHIAIEERDQKQLQVNLVRSHAAGVGSHLN
;
A
#
# COMPACT_ATOMS: atom_id res chain seq x y z
N MET A 1 15.49 19.74 -12.55
CA MET A 1 15.05 18.86 -11.45
C MET A 1 15.31 17.43 -11.85
N GLU A 2 16.25 16.78 -11.16
CA GLU A 2 16.50 15.35 -11.34
C GLU A 2 15.29 14.56 -10.82
N THR A 3 14.93 13.47 -11.51
CA THR A 3 13.77 12.63 -11.14
C THR A 3 14.27 11.41 -10.38
N LEU A 4 13.82 11.24 -9.14
CA LEU A 4 14.12 10.04 -8.37
C LEU A 4 13.34 8.85 -8.91
N ARG A 5 14.05 7.78 -9.27
CA ARG A 5 13.46 6.57 -9.84
C ARG A 5 13.30 5.49 -8.78
N VAL A 6 12.06 5.17 -8.42
CA VAL A 6 11.74 3.98 -7.62
C VAL A 6 12.01 2.74 -8.46
N SER A 7 12.89 1.88 -7.95
CA SER A 7 13.42 0.72 -8.65
C SER A 7 13.58 -0.47 -7.69
N THR A 8 14.18 -1.56 -8.16
CA THR A 8 14.55 -2.73 -7.35
C THR A 8 15.82 -2.52 -6.52
N LYS A 9 16.52 -1.39 -6.68
CA LYS A 9 17.71 -1.03 -5.90
C LYS A 9 17.31 -0.79 -4.43
N GLN A 10 18.15 -1.25 -3.51
CA GLN A 10 18.04 -0.84 -2.10
C GLN A 10 18.32 0.65 -1.95
N LEU A 11 17.42 1.35 -1.27
CA LEU A 11 17.59 2.75 -0.89
C LEU A 11 18.26 2.83 0.47
N THR A 12 19.14 3.81 0.61
CA THR A 12 19.74 4.22 1.88
C THR A 12 19.13 5.54 2.33
N TYR A 13 19.35 5.92 3.58
CA TYR A 13 18.92 7.23 4.08
C TYR A 13 19.45 8.41 3.22
N ARG A 14 20.65 8.27 2.64
CA ARG A 14 21.23 9.32 1.78
C ARG A 14 20.44 9.52 0.49
N ASP A 15 19.82 8.47 -0.05
CA ASP A 15 18.95 8.60 -1.23
C ASP A 15 17.67 9.40 -0.90
N CYS A 16 17.34 9.59 0.37
CA CYS A 16 16.19 10.38 0.82
C CYS A 16 16.51 11.85 1.11
N GLU A 17 17.79 12.24 1.12
CA GLU A 17 18.22 13.62 1.39
C GLU A 17 17.46 14.68 0.57
N PRO A 18 17.22 14.48 -0.75
CA PRO A 18 16.49 15.45 -1.55
C PRO A 18 15.04 15.71 -1.11
N PHE A 19 14.39 14.77 -0.42
CA PHE A 19 13.01 14.94 0.05
C PHE A 19 12.90 15.93 1.21
N PHE A 20 14.00 16.19 1.92
CA PHE A 20 14.02 17.16 3.02
C PHE A 20 14.29 18.58 2.54
N GLU A 21 14.81 18.76 1.34
CA GLU A 21 15.11 20.07 0.75
C GLU A 21 13.92 20.67 -0.01
N GLY A 22 12.98 19.83 -0.45
CA GLY A 22 11.76 20.27 -1.12
C GLY A 22 11.10 19.21 -2.00
N PRO A 23 10.16 19.61 -2.85
CA PRO A 23 9.45 18.70 -3.72
C PRO A 23 10.38 18.00 -4.72
N VAL A 24 10.31 16.67 -4.77
CA VAL A 24 11.09 15.84 -5.70
C VAL A 24 10.15 15.20 -6.70
N ARG A 25 10.53 15.23 -7.99
CA ARG A 25 9.82 14.45 -9.01
C ARG A 25 10.17 12.98 -8.84
N VAL A 26 9.16 12.12 -8.72
CA VAL A 26 9.34 10.66 -8.60
C VAL A 26 8.79 9.96 -9.83
N SER A 27 9.46 8.90 -10.27
CA SER A 27 8.94 7.98 -11.29
C SER A 27 9.27 6.53 -10.97
N LEU A 28 8.52 5.59 -11.55
CA LEU A 28 8.83 4.17 -11.48
C LEU A 28 9.76 3.77 -12.63
N THR A 29 10.71 2.87 -12.40
CA THR A 29 11.35 2.14 -13.50
C THR A 29 10.39 1.14 -14.10
N LYS A 30 10.62 0.75 -15.36
CA LYS A 30 9.80 -0.27 -16.03
C LYS A 30 9.77 -1.58 -15.23
N GLU A 31 10.91 -1.99 -14.69
CA GLU A 31 11.02 -3.19 -13.86
C GLU A 31 10.17 -3.11 -12.59
N ALA A 32 10.20 -1.96 -11.88
CA ALA A 32 9.37 -1.75 -10.70
C ALA A 32 7.88 -1.83 -11.03
N SER A 33 7.45 -1.18 -12.13
CA SER A 33 6.06 -1.26 -12.60
C SER A 33 5.64 -2.70 -12.92
N THR A 34 6.47 -3.46 -13.65
CA THR A 34 6.19 -4.87 -13.95
C THR A 34 6.11 -5.72 -12.68
N ASN A 35 6.95 -5.46 -11.68
CA ASN A 35 6.90 -6.18 -10.40
C ASN A 35 5.61 -5.89 -9.61
N ILE A 36 5.14 -4.64 -9.64
CA ILE A 36 3.86 -4.24 -9.02
C ILE A 36 2.70 -4.96 -9.70
N GLU A 37 2.63 -4.93 -11.03
CA GLU A 37 1.59 -5.61 -11.81
C GLU A 37 1.58 -7.12 -11.53
N ARG A 38 2.76 -7.75 -11.52
CA ARG A 38 2.88 -9.19 -11.20
C ARG A 38 2.40 -9.50 -9.79
N SER A 39 2.72 -8.67 -8.81
CA SER A 39 2.28 -8.84 -7.42
C SER A 39 0.75 -8.72 -7.31
N HIS A 40 0.18 -7.70 -7.98
CA HIS A 40 -1.26 -7.48 -8.02
C HIS A 40 -2.01 -8.66 -8.67
N ASN A 41 -1.53 -9.13 -9.82
CA ASN A 41 -2.13 -10.30 -10.50
C ASN A 41 -2.06 -11.56 -9.63
N ARG A 42 -0.97 -11.75 -8.88
CA ARG A 42 -0.86 -12.86 -7.93
C ARG A 42 -1.92 -12.75 -6.82
N LEU A 43 -2.16 -11.56 -6.28
CA LEU A 43 -3.22 -11.34 -5.29
C LEU A 43 -4.59 -11.71 -5.86
N LEU A 44 -4.91 -11.27 -7.08
CA LEU A 44 -6.17 -11.61 -7.74
C LEU A 44 -6.34 -13.13 -7.92
N SER A 45 -5.30 -13.83 -8.38
CA SER A 45 -5.36 -15.30 -8.53
C SER A 45 -5.54 -16.05 -7.21
N ILE A 46 -5.08 -15.49 -6.08
CA ILE A 46 -5.29 -16.10 -4.75
C ILE A 46 -6.75 -15.87 -4.31
N LEU A 47 -7.32 -14.69 -4.58
CA LEU A 47 -8.71 -14.38 -4.28
C LEU A 47 -9.69 -15.25 -5.08
N GLU A 48 -9.40 -15.53 -6.36
CA GLU A 48 -10.18 -16.45 -7.19
C GLU A 48 -10.28 -17.86 -6.59
N LYS A 49 -9.22 -18.31 -5.90
CA LYS A 49 -9.19 -19.59 -5.19
C LYS A 49 -9.95 -19.59 -3.86
N LYS A 50 -10.57 -18.46 -3.51
CA LYS A 50 -11.29 -18.24 -2.24
C LYS A 50 -10.43 -18.51 -1.00
N GLU A 51 -9.11 -18.31 -1.11
CA GLU A 51 -8.22 -18.37 0.03
C GLU A 51 -8.49 -17.19 0.97
N THR A 52 -8.37 -17.42 2.27
CA THR A 52 -8.56 -16.37 3.30
C THR A 52 -7.28 -15.54 3.42
N ILE A 53 -7.39 -14.23 3.23
CA ILE A 53 -6.28 -13.27 3.23
C ILE A 53 -6.59 -12.13 4.20
N TYR A 54 -5.74 -12.00 5.22
CA TYR A 54 -5.86 -10.97 6.26
C TYR A 54 -6.01 -9.57 5.67
N GLY A 55 -7.08 -8.87 6.08
CA GLY A 55 -7.32 -7.48 5.70
C GLY A 55 -7.67 -7.26 4.22
N VAL A 56 -7.84 -8.33 3.44
CA VAL A 56 -8.37 -8.28 2.07
C VAL A 56 -9.81 -8.78 2.06
N ASN A 57 -10.03 -10.02 2.49
CA ASN A 57 -11.36 -10.64 2.61
C ASN A 57 -11.67 -11.07 4.06
N THR A 58 -10.97 -10.48 5.03
CA THR A 58 -11.29 -10.60 6.45
C THR A 58 -11.32 -9.25 7.14
N GLY A 59 -11.86 -9.21 8.37
CA GLY A 59 -11.73 -8.02 9.23
C GLY A 59 -10.28 -7.72 9.64
N PHE A 60 -10.10 -6.64 10.41
CA PHE A 60 -8.78 -6.20 10.89
C PHE A 60 -8.61 -6.43 12.39
N GLY A 61 -7.38 -6.59 12.86
CA GLY A 61 -7.07 -6.76 14.29
C GLY A 61 -7.81 -7.96 14.89
N ASN A 62 -8.54 -7.75 16.00
CA ASN A 62 -9.31 -8.80 16.66
C ASN A 62 -10.41 -9.41 15.75
N LEU A 63 -10.84 -8.72 14.71
CA LEU A 63 -11.87 -9.19 13.77
C LEU A 63 -11.27 -9.96 12.57
N SER A 64 -9.99 -10.28 12.60
CA SER A 64 -9.26 -10.98 11.53
C SER A 64 -9.80 -12.35 11.15
N HIS A 65 -10.56 -12.98 12.05
CA HIS A 65 -11.19 -14.29 11.88
C HIS A 65 -12.55 -14.21 11.19
N ILE A 66 -13.10 -13.01 10.99
CA ILE A 66 -14.39 -12.80 10.33
C ILE A 66 -14.15 -12.64 8.83
N ALA A 67 -14.75 -13.51 8.02
CA ALA A 67 -14.73 -13.40 6.56
C ALA A 67 -15.64 -12.27 6.08
N ILE A 68 -15.24 -11.62 4.98
CA ILE A 68 -15.95 -10.48 4.37
C ILE A 68 -16.31 -10.83 2.93
N GLU A 69 -17.61 -10.76 2.63
CA GLU A 69 -18.16 -10.96 1.30
C GLU A 69 -17.59 -9.95 0.29
N GLU A 70 -17.38 -10.39 -0.96
CA GLU A 70 -16.74 -9.59 -2.02
C GLU A 70 -17.40 -8.22 -2.21
N ARG A 71 -18.74 -8.16 -2.15
CA ARG A 71 -19.51 -6.91 -2.28
C ARG A 71 -19.19 -5.87 -1.19
N ASP A 72 -18.73 -6.33 -0.03
CA ASP A 72 -18.47 -5.49 1.15
C ASP A 72 -16.97 -5.14 1.28
N GLN A 73 -16.07 -5.82 0.57
CA GLN A 73 -14.62 -5.62 0.66
C GLN A 73 -14.17 -4.20 0.29
N LYS A 74 -14.81 -3.56 -0.71
CA LYS A 74 -14.49 -2.16 -1.04
C LYS A 74 -14.86 -1.22 0.11
N GLN A 75 -16.01 -1.44 0.74
CA GLN A 75 -16.46 -0.63 1.87
C GLN A 75 -15.59 -0.88 3.11
N LEU A 76 -15.16 -2.12 3.31
CA LEU A 76 -14.20 -2.50 4.35
C LEU A 76 -12.91 -1.66 4.27
N GLN A 77 -12.31 -1.52 3.08
CA GLN A 77 -11.08 -0.71 2.90
C GLN A 77 -11.29 0.78 3.17
N VAL A 78 -12.45 1.34 2.80
CA VAL A 78 -12.80 2.73 3.15
C VAL A 78 -12.94 2.89 4.67
N ASN A 79 -13.58 1.92 5.32
CA ASN A 79 -13.77 1.95 6.77
C ASN A 79 -12.44 1.79 7.52
N LEU A 80 -11.50 0.99 7.00
CA LEU A 80 -10.16 0.85 7.56
C LEU A 80 -9.48 2.21 7.72
N VAL A 81 -9.39 2.97 6.62
CA VAL A 81 -8.76 4.31 6.63
C VAL A 81 -9.47 5.23 7.62
N ARG A 82 -10.81 5.24 7.62
CA ARG A 82 -11.61 6.08 8.52
C ARG A 82 -11.42 5.74 10.00
N SER A 83 -11.38 4.46 10.35
CA SER A 83 -11.25 4.05 11.76
C SER A 83 -9.84 4.22 12.31
N HIS A 84 -8.81 4.25 11.44
CA HIS A 84 -7.40 4.38 11.84
C HIS A 84 -6.87 5.82 11.70
N ALA A 85 -7.62 6.72 11.07
CA ALA A 85 -7.33 8.16 11.02
C ALA A 85 -7.62 8.84 12.38
N ALA A 86 -6.97 8.36 13.44
CA ALA A 86 -7.14 8.79 14.83
C ALA A 86 -5.93 9.59 15.36
N GLY A 87 -5.11 10.14 14.45
CA GLY A 87 -3.97 10.98 14.84
C GLY A 87 -4.42 12.25 15.56
N VAL A 88 -3.70 12.62 16.61
CA VAL A 88 -3.94 13.82 17.44
C VAL A 88 -2.64 14.61 17.63
N GLY A 89 -2.75 15.87 18.06
CA GLY A 89 -1.61 16.76 18.25
C GLY A 89 -1.31 17.62 17.02
N SER A 90 -0.15 18.27 17.03
CA SER A 90 0.26 19.16 15.94
C SER A 90 0.53 18.38 14.66
N HIS A 91 0.17 18.96 13.52
CA HIS A 91 0.55 18.41 12.22
C HIS A 91 2.08 18.46 12.05
N LEU A 92 2.60 17.58 11.21
CA LEU A 92 3.97 17.71 10.73
C LEU A 92 4.07 18.97 9.85
N ASN A 93 5.17 19.71 10.00
CA ASN A 93 5.49 20.89 9.20
C ASN A 93 6.36 20.49 8.01
#